data_AF-W7BVR7-F1
#
_entry.id   AF-W7BVR7-F1
#
_cell.length_a   1.000
_cell.length_b   1.000
_cell.length_c   1.000
_cell.angle_alpha   90.00
_cell.angle_beta   90.00
_cell.angle_gamma   90.00
#
_symmetry.space_group_name_H-M   'P 1'
#
loop_
_entity.id
_entity.type
_entity.pdbx_description
1 polymer ?
#
loop_
_entity_poly.entity_id
_entity_poly.type
_entity_poly.pdbx_seq_one_letter_code
_entity_poly.pdbx_strand_id
1 'polypeptide(L)'
;MACFLKKLYADKKVRAIGVCNFHEHHLDELLKEAKIAPMVNQIELHPLLSQEPLRKYCADKNIVVEAWSPLGSGKVLDNSVINSIAKIYEKSVAQVILRWDLQHGIVTIPKSVHQNRIIENANIFDFELKDSEMKLIDSLNQNERTGPDPDNFNF
;
A
#
# COMPACT_ATOMS: atom_id res chain seq x y z
N MET A 1 0.22 -1.52 20.79
CA MET A 1 1.58 -1.47 20.23
C MET A 1 2.47 -2.03 21.31
N ALA A 2 3.20 -3.13 21.04
CA ALA A 2 3.98 -3.84 22.05
C ALA A 2 4.84 -2.85 22.85
N CYS A 3 4.83 -2.94 24.19
CA CYS A 3 5.55 -2.03 25.09
C CYS A 3 7.03 -1.82 24.69
N PHE A 4 7.61 -2.79 24.00
CA PHE A 4 8.96 -2.73 23.44
C PHE A 4 9.17 -1.63 22.40
N LEU A 5 8.32 -1.51 21.36
CA LEU A 5 8.49 -0.50 20.32
C LEU A 5 8.37 0.92 20.88
N LYS A 6 7.43 1.13 21.81
CA LYS A 6 7.27 2.40 22.54
C LYS A 6 8.56 2.77 23.28
N LYS A 7 9.19 1.80 23.95
CA LYS A 7 10.46 2.00 24.64
C LYS A 7 11.59 2.38 23.68
N LEU A 8 11.73 1.67 22.56
CA LEU A 8 12.76 2.00 21.56
C LEU A 8 12.59 3.42 21.02
N TYR A 9 11.36 3.86 20.79
CA TYR A 9 11.07 5.21 20.33
C TYR A 9 11.40 6.26 21.41
N ALA A 10 10.97 6.04 22.65
CA ALA A 10 11.27 6.93 23.78
C ALA A 10 12.78 7.04 24.05
N ASP A 11 13.51 5.94 23.92
CA ASP A 11 14.97 5.87 24.06
C ASP A 11 15.70 6.43 22.80
N LYS A 12 14.97 6.96 21.81
CA LYS A 12 15.49 7.51 20.53
C LYS A 12 16.33 6.51 19.71
N LYS A 13 16.08 5.21 19.88
CA LYS A 13 16.73 4.13 19.10
C LYS A 13 16.08 3.94 17.73
N VAL A 14 14.83 4.37 17.57
CA VAL A 14 14.09 4.37 16.31
C VAL A 14 13.43 5.73 16.09
N ARG A 15 13.24 6.11 14.82
CA ARG A 15 12.66 7.42 14.43
C ARG A 15 11.14 7.38 14.26
N ALA A 16 10.58 6.21 14.03
CA ALA A 16 9.14 5.98 13.86
C ALA A 16 8.79 4.56 14.31
N ILE A 17 7.54 4.35 14.68
CA ILE A 17 6.99 3.04 15.02
C ILE A 17 5.65 2.86 14.32
N GLY A 18 5.40 1.64 13.83
CA GLY A 18 4.21 1.31 13.07
C GLY A 18 3.81 -0.14 13.29
N VAL A 19 2.85 -0.58 12.49
CA VAL A 19 2.36 -1.95 12.44
C VAL A 19 2.33 -2.44 10.99
N CYS A 20 2.11 -3.74 10.80
CA CYS A 20 1.99 -4.35 9.49
C CYS A 20 0.88 -5.40 9.54
N ASN A 21 0.02 -5.44 8.52
CA ASN A 21 -1.13 -6.33 8.40
C ASN A 21 -2.21 -6.12 9.48
N PHE A 22 -2.45 -4.88 9.91
CA PHE A 22 -3.52 -4.60 10.87
C PHE A 22 -4.81 -4.19 10.15
N HIS A 23 -5.93 -4.81 10.52
CA HIS A 23 -7.28 -4.38 10.17
C HIS A 23 -7.79 -3.31 11.16
N GLU A 24 -8.93 -2.70 10.85
CA GLU A 24 -9.52 -1.63 11.66
C GLU A 24 -9.71 -2.08 13.11
N HIS A 25 -10.24 -3.27 13.34
CA HIS A 25 -10.46 -3.81 14.67
C HIS A 25 -9.15 -4.11 15.42
N HIS A 26 -8.08 -4.54 14.71
CA HIS A 26 -6.75 -4.69 15.30
C HIS A 26 -6.19 -3.32 15.74
N LEU A 27 -6.40 -2.27 14.95
CA LEU A 27 -5.99 -0.91 15.29
C LEU A 27 -6.80 -0.35 16.45
N ASP A 28 -8.12 -0.56 16.48
CA ASP A 28 -8.97 -0.14 17.60
C ASP A 28 -8.48 -0.74 18.92
N GLU A 29 -8.19 -2.05 18.94
CA GLU A 29 -7.67 -2.72 20.12
C GLU A 29 -6.31 -2.16 20.54
N LEU A 30 -5.42 -1.96 19.55
CA LEU A 30 -4.11 -1.37 19.75
C LEU A 30 -4.19 0.03 20.39
N LEU A 31 -5.12 0.85 19.93
CA LEU A 31 -5.27 2.26 20.27
C LEU A 31 -5.85 2.48 21.67
N LYS A 32 -6.63 1.53 22.20
CA LYS A 32 -7.12 1.58 23.60
C LYS A 32 -5.99 1.74 24.62
N GLU A 33 -4.83 1.13 24.35
CA GLU A 33 -3.68 1.13 25.26
C GLU A 33 -2.45 1.88 24.72
N ALA A 34 -2.52 2.39 23.48
CA ALA A 34 -1.39 3.05 22.84
C ALA A 34 -1.22 4.49 23.33
N LYS A 35 -0.14 4.75 24.08
CA LYS A 35 0.32 6.13 24.36
C LYS A 35 0.82 6.86 23.10
N ILE A 36 1.28 6.10 22.10
CA ILE A 36 1.75 6.61 20.82
C ILE A 36 1.08 5.74 19.75
N ALA A 37 0.25 6.35 18.91
CA ALA A 37 -0.40 5.68 17.80
C ALA A 37 0.65 5.21 16.78
N PRO A 38 0.41 4.09 16.06
CA PRO A 38 1.26 3.71 14.94
C PRO A 38 1.30 4.82 13.89
N MET A 39 2.49 5.12 13.39
CA MET A 39 2.68 6.15 12.36
C MET A 39 2.44 5.58 10.95
N VAL A 40 2.61 4.26 10.80
CA VAL A 40 2.46 3.52 9.54
C VAL A 40 1.70 2.23 9.80
N ASN A 41 0.82 1.85 8.87
CA ASN A 41 0.29 0.49 8.73
C ASN A 41 0.66 -0.04 7.34
N GLN A 42 1.63 -0.96 7.28
CA GLN A 42 2.04 -1.59 6.03
C GLN A 42 1.09 -2.76 5.71
N ILE A 43 0.39 -2.74 4.58
CA ILE A 43 -0.67 -3.72 4.25
C ILE A 43 -0.56 -4.20 2.80
N GLU A 44 -1.18 -5.36 2.50
CA GLU A 44 -1.35 -5.79 1.12
C GLU A 44 -2.27 -4.80 0.44
N LEU A 45 -1.81 -4.20 -0.65
CA LEU A 45 -2.59 -3.22 -1.38
C LEU A 45 -2.14 -3.23 -2.84
N HIS A 46 -3.11 -3.40 -3.73
CA HIS A 46 -2.95 -3.34 -5.18
C HIS A 46 -4.34 -3.18 -5.81
N PRO A 47 -4.49 -2.95 -7.13
CA PRO A 47 -5.80 -2.67 -7.73
C PRO A 47 -6.92 -3.69 -7.45
N LEU A 48 -6.59 -4.98 -7.30
CA LEU A 48 -7.57 -6.03 -6.96
C LEU A 48 -7.93 -6.10 -5.46
N LEU A 49 -7.19 -5.40 -4.60
CA LEU A 49 -7.35 -5.30 -3.16
C LEU A 49 -7.02 -3.87 -2.72
N SER A 50 -7.92 -2.94 -3.06
CA SER A 50 -7.72 -1.49 -2.89
C SER A 50 -7.71 -1.04 -1.42
N GLN A 51 -8.33 -1.82 -0.53
CA GLN A 51 -8.43 -1.55 0.91
C GLN A 51 -8.98 -0.16 1.26
N GLU A 52 -9.90 0.37 0.45
CA GLU A 52 -10.45 1.72 0.62
C GLU A 52 -10.98 2.01 2.05
N PRO A 53 -11.77 1.13 2.70
CA PRO A 53 -12.24 1.37 4.08
C PRO A 53 -11.09 1.51 5.07
N LEU A 54 -10.13 0.59 5.03
CA LEU A 54 -8.97 0.59 5.93
C LEU A 54 -8.05 1.79 5.67
N ARG A 55 -7.86 2.18 4.40
CA ARG A 55 -7.12 3.40 4.04
C ARG A 55 -7.77 4.64 4.62
N LYS A 56 -9.09 4.77 4.47
CA LYS A 56 -9.84 5.88 5.04
C LYS A 56 -9.74 5.91 6.56
N TYR A 57 -9.92 4.76 7.21
CA TYR A 57 -9.76 4.63 8.66
C TYR A 57 -8.35 5.06 9.12
N CYS A 58 -7.30 4.65 8.42
CA CYS A 58 -5.93 5.03 8.73
C CYS A 58 -5.71 6.54 8.55
N ALA A 59 -6.21 7.11 7.45
CA ALA A 59 -6.12 8.55 7.18
C ALA A 59 -6.81 9.38 8.26
N ASP A 60 -8.03 8.99 8.68
CA ASP A 60 -8.79 9.66 9.75
C ASP A 60 -8.06 9.63 11.12
N LYS A 61 -7.04 8.76 11.27
CA LYS A 61 -6.20 8.63 12.47
C LYS A 61 -4.76 9.09 12.29
N ASN A 62 -4.43 9.72 11.15
CA ASN A 62 -3.06 10.12 10.80
C ASN A 62 -2.06 8.95 10.76
N ILE A 63 -2.53 7.77 10.35
CA ILE A 63 -1.70 6.58 10.13
C ILE A 63 -1.41 6.50 8.62
N VAL A 64 -0.14 6.54 8.24
CA VAL A 64 0.27 6.39 6.84
C VAL A 64 0.06 4.96 6.38
N VAL A 65 -0.53 4.77 5.21
CA VAL A 65 -0.63 3.45 4.58
C VAL A 65 0.61 3.23 3.71
N GLU A 66 1.22 2.06 3.87
CA GLU A 66 2.31 1.60 3.01
C GLU A 66 1.91 0.30 2.32
N ALA A 67 1.95 0.25 0.99
CA ALA A 67 1.60 -0.91 0.19
C ALA A 67 2.78 -1.89 0.11
N TRP A 68 2.61 -3.08 0.69
CA TRP A 68 3.43 -4.24 0.34
C TRP A 68 2.76 -5.04 -0.79
N SER A 69 3.58 -5.69 -1.62
CA SER A 69 3.16 -6.31 -2.88
C SER A 69 2.27 -5.40 -3.76
N PRO A 70 2.70 -4.16 -4.05
CA PRO A 70 1.90 -3.21 -4.83
C PRO A 70 1.53 -3.73 -6.24
N LEU A 71 2.33 -4.66 -6.77
CA LEU A 71 2.10 -5.31 -8.05
C LEU A 71 1.37 -6.67 -7.94
N GLY A 72 0.75 -6.99 -6.79
CA GLY A 72 -0.04 -8.21 -6.58
C GLY A 72 0.70 -9.50 -6.92
N SER A 73 2.00 -9.57 -6.59
CA SER A 73 2.90 -10.67 -7.00
C SER A 73 2.92 -10.95 -8.52
N GLY A 74 2.64 -9.93 -9.34
CA GLY A 74 2.57 -10.00 -10.80
C GLY A 74 1.15 -10.19 -11.35
N LYS A 75 0.16 -10.55 -10.52
CA LYS A 75 -1.20 -10.90 -10.95
C LYS A 75 -1.95 -9.75 -11.62
N VAL A 76 -1.61 -8.52 -11.29
CA VAL A 76 -2.25 -7.31 -11.85
C VAL A 76 -1.57 -6.79 -13.12
N LEU A 77 -0.44 -7.36 -13.52
CA LEU A 77 0.35 -6.86 -14.66
C LEU A 77 -0.30 -7.11 -16.03
N ASP A 78 -1.17 -8.11 -16.13
CA ASP A 78 -1.88 -8.46 -17.36
C ASP A 78 -3.30 -7.87 -17.45
N ASN A 79 -3.67 -6.98 -16.54
CA ASN A 79 -5.00 -6.37 -16.54
C ASN A 79 -5.20 -5.46 -17.77
N SER A 80 -6.23 -5.74 -18.58
CA SER A 80 -6.49 -5.05 -19.85
C SER A 80 -6.86 -3.57 -19.69
N VAL A 81 -7.53 -3.20 -18.60
CA VAL A 81 -7.87 -1.80 -18.28
C VAL A 81 -6.60 -1.02 -17.99
N ILE A 82 -5.75 -1.54 -17.10
CA ILE A 82 -4.49 -0.87 -16.74
C ILE A 82 -3.53 -0.84 -17.94
N ASN A 83 -3.49 -1.90 -18.76
CA ASN A 83 -2.71 -1.92 -20.00
C ASN A 83 -3.15 -0.84 -20.99
N SER A 84 -4.45 -0.61 -21.11
CA SER A 84 -4.99 0.45 -21.98
C SER A 84 -4.59 1.84 -21.49
N ILE A 85 -4.60 2.07 -20.17
CA ILE A 85 -4.11 3.31 -19.55
C ILE A 85 -2.60 3.47 -19.79
N ALA A 86 -1.82 2.41 -19.56
CA ALA A 86 -0.37 2.42 -19.72
C ALA A 86 0.06 2.82 -21.14
N LYS A 87 -0.68 2.40 -22.18
CA LYS A 87 -0.45 2.81 -23.57
C LYS A 87 -0.63 4.31 -23.81
N ILE A 88 -1.57 4.97 -23.13
CA ILE A 88 -1.81 6.42 -23.28
C ILE A 88 -0.58 7.22 -22.85
N TYR A 89 0.11 6.74 -21.80
CA TYR A 89 1.25 7.42 -21.20
C TYR A 89 2.61 6.90 -21.69
N GLU A 90 2.63 5.90 -22.57
CA GLU A 90 3.85 5.17 -22.98
C GLU A 90 4.63 4.63 -21.77
N LYS A 91 3.90 4.11 -20.78
CA LYS A 91 4.44 3.53 -19.54
C LYS A 91 4.16 2.03 -19.46
N SER A 92 4.84 1.35 -18.54
CA SER A 92 4.50 -0.03 -18.18
C SER A 92 3.29 -0.08 -17.25
N VAL A 93 2.62 -1.24 -17.19
CA VAL A 93 1.52 -1.47 -16.24
C VAL A 93 2.00 -1.29 -14.79
N ALA A 94 3.23 -1.69 -14.48
CA ALA A 94 3.82 -1.49 -13.17
C ALA A 94 3.93 -0.01 -12.81
N GLN A 95 4.41 0.83 -13.73
CA GLN A 95 4.49 2.28 -13.52
C GLN A 95 3.12 2.92 -13.28
N VAL A 96 2.09 2.50 -14.03
CA VAL A 96 0.70 2.98 -13.82
C VAL A 96 0.19 2.62 -12.42
N ILE A 97 0.42 1.39 -11.97
CA ILE A 97 0.00 0.94 -10.63
C ILE A 97 0.73 1.73 -9.54
N LEU A 98 2.04 1.92 -9.67
CA LEU A 98 2.82 2.69 -8.70
C LEU A 98 2.47 4.18 -8.69
N ARG A 99 2.09 4.72 -9.86
CA ARG A 99 1.55 6.09 -9.94
C ARG A 99 0.17 6.19 -9.28
N TRP A 100 -0.67 5.17 -9.44
CA TRP A 100 -1.95 5.07 -8.75
C TRP A 100 -1.79 5.01 -7.23
N ASP A 101 -0.83 4.24 -6.71
CA ASP A 101 -0.49 4.23 -5.29
C ASP A 101 -0.14 5.65 -4.81
N LEU A 102 0.80 6.30 -5.52
CA LEU A 102 1.30 7.63 -5.17
C LEU A 102 0.19 8.69 -5.17
N GLN A 103 -0.70 8.69 -6.16
CA GLN A 103 -1.80 9.65 -6.25
C GLN A 103 -2.89 9.43 -5.21
N HIS A 104 -3.01 8.22 -4.67
CA HIS A 104 -3.83 7.95 -3.48
C HIS A 104 -3.14 8.29 -2.15
N GLY A 105 -1.91 8.83 -2.20
CA GLY A 105 -1.12 9.15 -1.01
C GLY A 105 -0.58 7.92 -0.28
N ILE A 106 -0.45 6.79 -0.98
CA ILE A 106 0.07 5.53 -0.43
C ILE A 106 1.59 5.50 -0.62
N VAL A 107 2.33 5.18 0.43
CA VAL A 107 3.76 4.86 0.31
C VAL A 107 3.87 3.48 -0.35
N THR A 108 4.64 3.33 -1.43
CA THR A 108 4.74 2.07 -2.17
C THR A 108 6.17 1.53 -2.18
N ILE A 109 6.32 0.22 -1.99
CA ILE A 109 7.63 -0.46 -1.89
C ILE A 109 7.74 -1.64 -2.88
N PRO A 110 7.78 -1.39 -4.20
CA PRO A 110 7.87 -2.45 -5.20
C PRO A 110 9.20 -3.22 -5.09
N LYS A 111 9.11 -4.54 -4.99
CA LYS A 111 10.28 -5.43 -5.05
C LYS A 111 10.69 -5.69 -6.49
N SER A 112 11.99 -5.59 -6.77
CA SER A 112 12.61 -6.18 -7.96
C SER A 112 14.04 -6.60 -7.67
N VAL A 113 14.48 -7.69 -8.30
CA VAL A 113 15.90 -8.10 -8.35
C VAL A 113 16.59 -7.69 -9.66
N HIS A 114 15.81 -7.23 -10.64
CA HIS A 114 16.31 -6.79 -11.94
C HIS A 114 16.51 -5.28 -11.94
N GLN A 115 17.74 -4.83 -12.22
CA GLN A 115 18.13 -3.42 -12.19
C GLN A 115 17.28 -2.54 -13.10
N ASN A 116 16.97 -2.99 -14.32
CA ASN A 116 16.13 -2.25 -15.25
C ASN A 116 14.73 -1.99 -14.66
N ARG A 117 14.11 -2.97 -14.01
CA ARG A 117 12.82 -2.80 -13.34
C ARG A 117 12.90 -1.91 -12.11
N ILE A 118 14.01 -1.93 -11.35
CA ILE A 118 14.20 -1.00 -10.22
C ILE A 118 14.18 0.46 -10.74
N ILE A 119 14.91 0.73 -11.82
CA ILE A 119 14.94 2.05 -12.45
C ILE A 119 13.57 2.41 -13.02
N GLU A 120 12.94 1.49 -13.78
CA GLU A 120 11.61 1.71 -14.38
C GLU A 120 10.54 2.00 -13.33
N ASN A 121 10.49 1.22 -12.24
CA ASN A 121 9.52 1.39 -11.15
C ASN A 121 9.65 2.76 -10.45
N ALA A 122 10.84 3.37 -10.45
CA ALA A 122 11.06 4.70 -9.89
C ALA A 122 10.70 5.84 -10.87
N ASN A 123 10.61 5.56 -12.17
CA ASN A 123 10.30 6.53 -13.22
C ASN A 123 8.79 6.77 -13.34
N ILE A 124 8.17 7.29 -12.26
CA ILE A 124 6.72 7.51 -12.13
C ILE A 124 6.33 8.97 -11.82
N PHE A 125 7.29 9.88 -11.90
CA PHE A 125 7.10 11.30 -11.54
C PHE A 125 6.91 12.22 -12.74
N ASP A 126 7.05 11.71 -13.96
CA ASP A 126 6.95 12.45 -15.22
C ASP A 126 5.58 12.31 -15.91
N PHE A 127 4.62 11.65 -15.26
CA PHE A 127 3.24 11.57 -15.72
C PHE A 127 2.27 11.55 -14.54
N GLU A 128 0.99 11.80 -14.84
CA GLU A 128 -0.09 11.83 -13.87
C GLU A 128 -1.36 11.21 -14.46
N LEU A 129 -1.99 10.31 -13.71
CA LEU A 129 -3.27 9.70 -14.05
C LEU A 129 -4.39 10.69 -13.81
N LYS A 130 -5.33 10.76 -14.75
CA LYS A 130 -6.54 11.57 -14.60
C LYS A 130 -7.47 10.96 -13.56
N ASP A 131 -8.33 11.78 -12.96
CA ASP A 131 -9.38 11.31 -12.04
C ASP A 131 -10.24 10.18 -12.62
N SER A 132 -10.53 10.22 -13.92
CA SER A 132 -11.28 9.15 -14.59
C SER A 132 -10.51 7.83 -14.64
N GLU A 133 -9.19 7.88 -14.81
CA GLU A 133 -8.32 6.70 -14.88
C GLU A 133 -8.07 6.13 -13.48
N MET A 134 -7.88 7.01 -12.49
CA MET A 134 -7.85 6.63 -11.08
C MET A 134 -9.12 5.86 -10.69
N LYS A 135 -10.30 6.39 -11.02
CA LYS A 135 -11.60 5.73 -10.77
C LYS A 135 -11.75 4.40 -11.52
N LEU A 136 -11.23 4.30 -12.74
CA LEU A 136 -11.23 3.04 -13.49
C LEU A 136 -10.39 1.98 -12.78
N ILE A 137 -9.20 2.34 -12.31
CA ILE A 137 -8.33 1.42 -11.56
C ILE A 137 -8.97 1.04 -10.22
N ASP A 138 -9.56 2.01 -9.50
CA ASP A 138 -10.29 1.75 -8.24
C ASP A 138 -11.42 0.73 -8.43
N SER A 139 -12.13 0.81 -9.56
CA SER A 139 -13.23 -0.10 -9.90
C SER A 139 -12.80 -1.55 -10.15
N LEU A 140 -11.49 -1.82 -10.27
CA LEU A 140 -10.96 -3.18 -10.41
C LEU A 140 -10.96 -3.97 -9.11
N ASN A 141 -11.25 -3.34 -7.97
CA ASN A 141 -11.24 -3.99 -6.67
C ASN A 141 -12.16 -5.22 -6.64
N GLN A 142 -11.60 -6.35 -6.20
CA GLN A 142 -12.33 -7.62 -6.03
C GLN A 142 -12.22 -8.14 -4.59
N ASN A 143 -11.59 -7.37 -3.70
CA ASN A 143 -11.18 -7.82 -2.37
C ASN A 143 -10.33 -9.10 -2.42
N GLU A 144 -9.52 -9.25 -3.47
CA GLU A 144 -8.77 -10.46 -3.74
C GLU A 144 -7.34 -10.36 -3.18
N ARG A 145 -7.04 -11.12 -2.12
CA ARG A 145 -5.69 -11.22 -1.55
C ARG A 145 -4.81 -12.17 -2.35
N THR A 146 -3.52 -11.85 -2.44
CA THR A 146 -2.46 -12.75 -2.90
C THR A 146 -1.59 -13.27 -1.76
N GLY A 147 -1.56 -12.57 -0.61
CA GLY A 147 -0.92 -13.07 0.60
C GLY A 147 -1.91 -13.59 1.66
N PRO A 148 -1.40 -13.90 2.86
CA PRO A 148 -2.21 -14.40 3.96
C PRO A 148 -3.27 -13.40 4.44
N ASP A 149 -4.38 -13.93 4.93
CA ASP A 149 -5.39 -13.14 5.63
C ASP A 149 -4.92 -12.81 7.05
N PRO A 150 -4.83 -11.52 7.45
CA PRO A 150 -4.45 -11.14 8.81
C PRO A 150 -5.34 -11.72 9.92
N ASP A 151 -6.58 -12.08 9.62
CA ASP A 151 -7.50 -12.68 10.60
C ASP A 151 -7.41 -14.22 10.62
N ASN A 152 -6.76 -14.83 9.62
CA ASN A 152 -6.74 -16.28 9.43
C ASN A 152 -5.41 -16.76 8.82
N PHE A 153 -4.33 -16.67 9.59
CA PHE A 153 -3.01 -17.18 9.20
C PHE A 153 -2.37 -17.98 10.34
N ASN A 154 -1.65 -19.03 9.97
CA ASN A 154 -0.85 -19.84 10.89
C ASN A 154 0.63 -19.73 10.49
N PHE A 155 1.50 -19.54 11.47
CA PHE A 155 2.95 -19.47 11.33
C PHE A 155 3.64 -20.54 12.17
#